data_AF-A0A673K431-F1
#
_entry.id   AF-A0A673K431-F1
#
_cell.length_a   1.000
_cell.length_b   1.000
_cell.length_c   1.000
_cell.angle_alpha   90.00
_cell.angle_beta   90.00
_cell.angle_gamma   90.00
#
_symmetry.space_group_name_H-M   'P 1'
#
loop_
_entity.id
_entity.type
_entity.pdbx_description
1 polymer ?
#
loop_
_entity_poly.entity_id
_entity_poly.type
_entity_poly.pdbx_seq_one_letter_code
_entity_poly.pdbx_strand_id
1 'polypeptide(L)'
;MNTLGVLLGYKYGTKMEKPKPKVSIKPDQHVFRGETVTLRCDIDGEGVTSWQYSWYKDSSNSVFSELQEHTFSPVTESDAGKYFCYGAERGGSRTSNISDAVTLKVSGEFDRLFIHTHTHTHTHTCLFL
;
A
#
# COMPACT_ATOMS: atom_id res chain seq x y z
N MET A 1 8.62 7.92 51.33
CA MET A 1 8.28 7.61 49.92
C MET A 1 9.17 8.46 49.04
N ASN A 2 10.10 7.83 48.32
CA ASN A 2 11.17 8.45 47.56
C ASN A 2 10.63 9.18 46.32
N THR A 3 11.09 10.41 46.10
CA THR A 3 10.77 11.26 44.94
C THR A 3 11.11 10.59 43.60
N LEU A 4 12.07 9.65 43.59
CA LEU A 4 12.37 8.79 42.43
C LEU A 4 11.19 7.87 42.03
N GLY A 5 10.45 7.34 43.01
CA GLY A 5 9.30 6.45 42.73
C GLY A 5 8.14 7.18 42.06
N VAL A 6 8.00 8.48 42.35
CA VAL A 6 6.98 9.34 41.74
C VAL A 6 7.34 9.67 40.29
N LEU A 7 8.60 9.98 39.98
CA LEU A 7 9.05 10.25 38.59
C LEU A 7 8.95 9.04 37.66
N LEU A 8 9.18 7.83 38.17
CA LEU A 8 8.95 6.60 37.41
C LEU A 8 7.45 6.38 37.15
N GLY A 9 6.58 6.70 38.11
CA GLY A 9 5.12 6.65 37.91
C GLY A 9 4.61 7.60 36.82
N TYR A 10 5.15 8.82 36.72
CA TYR A 10 4.79 9.79 35.67
C TYR A 10 5.33 9.44 34.27
N LYS A 11 6.36 8.61 34.16
CA LYS A 11 6.94 8.19 32.86
C LYS A 11 6.31 6.90 32.28
N TYR A 12 5.63 6.10 33.09
CA TYR A 12 5.08 4.79 32.69
C TYR A 12 3.57 4.82 32.37
N GLY A 13 3.01 5.98 32.00
CA GLY A 13 1.78 6.01 31.21
C GLY A 13 2.10 5.54 29.79
N THR A 14 2.08 4.23 29.54
CA THR A 14 2.51 3.64 28.26
C THR A 14 1.61 4.11 27.12
N LYS A 15 2.02 5.16 26.42
CA LYS A 15 1.51 5.45 25.08
C LYS A 15 1.97 4.29 24.18
N MET A 16 1.12 3.30 23.96
CA MET A 16 1.39 2.25 23.00
C MET A 16 1.59 2.89 21.62
N GLU A 17 2.80 2.81 21.10
CA GLU A 17 3.09 3.25 19.75
C GLU A 17 2.35 2.34 18.77
N LYS A 18 1.63 2.95 17.82
CA LYS A 18 0.86 2.19 16.83
C LYS A 18 1.83 1.58 15.82
N PRO A 19 1.68 0.30 15.43
CA PRO A 19 2.52 -0.29 14.40
C PRO A 19 2.29 0.42 13.06
N LYS A 20 3.34 0.53 12.23
CA LYS A 20 3.24 1.08 10.87
C LYS A 20 3.08 -0.07 9.86
N PRO A 21 1.97 -0.14 9.10
CA PRO A 21 1.80 -1.17 8.08
C PRO A 21 2.81 -1.02 6.93
N LYS A 22 3.17 -2.14 6.32
CA LYS A 22 4.01 -2.22 5.12
C LYS A 22 3.16 -2.73 3.96
N VAL A 23 3.15 -1.98 2.86
CA VAL A 23 2.40 -2.36 1.65
C VAL A 23 3.34 -2.90 0.58
N SER A 24 2.93 -3.97 -0.09
CA SER A 24 3.62 -4.54 -1.24
C SER A 24 2.66 -4.81 -2.41
N ILE A 25 3.20 -4.82 -3.64
CA ILE A 25 2.48 -5.09 -4.89
C ILE A 25 3.17 -6.27 -5.58
N LYS A 26 2.41 -7.24 -6.10
CA LYS A 26 2.93 -8.39 -6.87
C LYS A 26 2.09 -8.66 -8.13
N PRO A 27 2.69 -8.75 -9.34
CA PRO A 27 4.09 -8.46 -9.65
C PRO A 27 4.42 -6.97 -9.38
N ASP A 28 5.66 -6.55 -9.64
CA ASP A 28 6.10 -5.17 -9.35
C ASP A 28 5.15 -4.08 -9.90
N GLN A 29 5.38 -2.84 -9.45
CA GLN A 29 4.50 -1.68 -9.60
C GLN A 29 4.02 -1.33 -11.02
N HIS A 30 4.60 -1.92 -12.08
CA HIS A 30 4.22 -1.68 -13.47
C HIS A 30 3.66 -2.96 -14.10
N VAL A 31 2.38 -2.91 -14.46
CA VAL A 31 1.66 -4.04 -15.05
C VAL A 31 0.93 -3.62 -16.32
N PHE A 32 0.68 -4.57 -17.21
CA PHE A 32 -0.09 -4.35 -18.42
C PHE A 32 -1.56 -4.68 -18.20
N ARG A 33 -2.44 -3.99 -18.93
CA ARG A 33 -3.87 -4.29 -18.97
C ARG A 33 -4.09 -5.79 -19.22
N GLY A 34 -5.01 -6.39 -18.47
CA GLY A 34 -5.32 -7.82 -18.57
C GLY A 34 -4.47 -8.71 -17.68
N GLU A 35 -3.36 -8.22 -17.12
CA GLU A 35 -2.57 -8.96 -16.14
C GLU A 35 -3.26 -8.99 -14.77
N THR A 36 -2.73 -9.84 -13.88
CA THR A 36 -3.18 -9.98 -12.50
C THR A 36 -2.18 -9.30 -11.58
N VAL A 37 -2.67 -8.48 -10.65
CA VAL A 37 -1.84 -7.82 -9.64
C VAL A 37 -2.49 -7.92 -8.26
N THR A 38 -1.67 -8.18 -7.24
CA THR A 38 -2.10 -8.34 -5.85
C THR A 38 -1.42 -7.31 -4.96
N LEU A 39 -2.22 -6.53 -4.25
CA LEU A 39 -1.79 -5.67 -3.16
C LEU A 39 -1.80 -6.48 -1.87
N ARG A 40 -0.81 -6.28 -1.00
CA ARG A 40 -0.73 -6.90 0.32
C ARG A 40 -0.33 -5.87 1.37
N CYS A 41 -1.01 -5.91 2.51
CA CYS A 41 -0.73 -5.06 3.67
C CYS A 41 -0.29 -5.94 4.84
N ASP A 42 0.92 -5.75 5.37
CA ASP A 42 1.42 -6.50 6.51
C ASP A 42 1.60 -5.55 7.72
N ILE A 43 1.09 -5.96 8.88
CA ILE A 43 1.10 -5.17 10.12
C ILE A 43 1.78 -5.98 11.24
N ASP A 44 3.00 -5.58 11.57
CA ASP A 44 3.78 -6.16 12.66
C ASP A 44 3.39 -5.48 13.99
N GLY A 45 2.40 -6.04 14.70
CA GLY A 45 1.93 -5.49 15.98
C GLY A 45 2.03 -6.50 17.14
N GLU A 46 2.88 -6.22 18.12
CA GLU A 46 3.05 -7.10 19.27
C GLU A 46 1.75 -7.26 20.08
N GLY A 47 1.36 -8.51 20.32
CA GLY A 47 0.18 -8.84 21.10
C GLY A 47 -1.16 -8.59 20.40
N VAL A 48 -1.16 -8.33 19.09
CA VAL A 48 -2.38 -8.36 18.25
C VAL A 48 -2.35 -9.62 17.40
N THR A 49 -3.32 -10.51 17.60
CA THR A 49 -3.39 -11.79 16.87
C THR A 49 -4.16 -11.69 15.56
N SER A 50 -5.03 -10.68 15.42
CA SER A 50 -5.88 -10.51 14.25
C SER A 50 -6.18 -9.04 13.96
N TRP A 51 -5.90 -8.63 12.72
CA TRP A 51 -6.21 -7.31 12.19
C TRP A 51 -7.41 -7.38 11.22
N GLN A 52 -8.30 -6.41 11.32
CA GLN A 52 -9.21 -6.02 10.24
C GLN A 52 -8.51 -4.95 9.41
N TYR A 53 -8.40 -5.19 8.10
CA TYR A 53 -7.70 -4.29 7.18
C TYR A 53 -8.69 -3.31 6.55
N SER A 54 -8.17 -2.19 6.08
CA SER A 54 -8.93 -1.21 5.31
C SER A 54 -8.02 -0.62 4.26
N TRP A 55 -8.36 -0.85 2.99
CA TRP A 55 -7.65 -0.32 1.85
C TRP A 55 -8.32 0.94 1.31
N TYR A 56 -7.47 1.90 0.98
CA TYR A 56 -7.85 3.18 0.39
C TYR A 56 -7.09 3.39 -0.92
N LYS A 57 -7.75 4.09 -1.83
CA LYS A 57 -7.19 4.45 -3.14
C LYS A 57 -7.20 5.96 -3.30
N ASP A 58 -6.07 6.51 -3.72
CA ASP A 58 -5.85 7.93 -3.97
C ASP A 58 -6.28 8.79 -2.78
N SER A 59 -6.97 9.91 -2.98
CA SER A 59 -7.48 10.74 -1.89
C SER A 59 -8.85 10.29 -1.36
N SER A 60 -9.31 9.08 -1.70
CA SER A 60 -10.61 8.58 -1.27
C SER A 60 -10.58 8.11 0.18
N ASN A 61 -11.58 8.54 0.96
CA ASN A 61 -11.82 8.02 2.30
C ASN A 61 -12.71 6.77 2.29
N SER A 62 -13.15 6.31 1.12
CA SER A 62 -13.96 5.09 0.99
C SER A 62 -13.06 3.87 1.03
N VAL A 63 -13.42 2.91 1.88
CA VAL A 63 -12.76 1.60 1.93
C VAL A 63 -13.24 0.78 0.75
N PHE A 64 -12.33 0.33 -0.11
CA PHE A 64 -12.68 -0.53 -1.25
C PHE A 64 -12.40 -2.01 -0.98
N SER A 65 -11.60 -2.33 0.05
CA SER A 65 -11.33 -3.71 0.48
C SER A 65 -10.97 -3.78 1.95
N GLU A 66 -11.42 -4.85 2.63
CA GLU A 66 -11.10 -5.12 4.04
C GLU A 66 -10.19 -6.33 4.25
N LEU A 67 -9.66 -6.89 3.16
CA LEU A 67 -8.80 -8.06 3.17
C LEU A 67 -7.34 -7.66 3.37
N GLN A 68 -6.52 -8.57 3.90
CA GLN A 68 -5.07 -8.37 3.97
C GLN A 68 -4.47 -8.25 2.57
N GLU A 69 -5.00 -9.02 1.62
CA GLU A 69 -4.60 -9.04 0.22
C GLU A 69 -5.80 -8.70 -0.67
N HIS A 70 -5.57 -7.88 -1.69
CA HIS A 70 -6.57 -7.54 -2.70
C HIS A 70 -5.99 -7.78 -4.10
N THR A 71 -6.65 -8.61 -4.90
CA THR A 71 -6.20 -8.98 -6.24
C THR A 71 -7.10 -8.37 -7.31
N PHE A 72 -6.50 -7.62 -8.22
CA PHE A 72 -7.12 -7.16 -9.46
C PHE A 72 -6.85 -8.18 -10.56
N SER A 73 -7.91 -8.72 -11.18
CA SER A 73 -7.80 -9.67 -12.28
C SER A 73 -9.10 -9.68 -13.10
N PRO A 74 -9.10 -9.14 -14.33
CA PRO A 74 -8.00 -8.44 -14.99
C PRO A 74 -7.78 -7.02 -14.43
N VAL A 75 -6.54 -6.54 -14.49
CA VAL A 75 -6.23 -5.12 -14.22
C VAL A 75 -6.60 -4.23 -15.41
N THR A 76 -7.08 -3.03 -15.12
CA THR A 76 -7.48 -1.99 -16.06
C THR A 76 -6.82 -0.65 -15.73
N GLU A 77 -6.85 0.30 -16.66
CA GLU A 77 -6.29 1.65 -16.43
C GLU A 77 -6.95 2.36 -15.23
N SER A 78 -8.24 2.09 -14.97
CA SER A 78 -8.93 2.62 -13.79
C SER A 78 -8.44 2.07 -12.47
N ASP A 79 -7.66 0.98 -12.46
CA ASP A 79 -7.01 0.45 -11.27
C ASP A 79 -5.65 1.13 -11.00
N ALA A 80 -5.12 1.92 -11.92
CA ALA A 80 -3.94 2.73 -11.64
C ALA A 80 -4.24 3.75 -10.53
N GLY A 81 -3.28 3.97 -9.63
CA GLY A 81 -3.44 4.89 -8.51
C GLY A 81 -2.50 4.63 -7.35
N LYS A 82 -2.67 5.42 -6.29
CA LYS A 82 -1.93 5.29 -5.02
C LYS A 82 -2.75 4.48 -4.02
N TYR A 83 -2.14 3.47 -3.42
CA TYR A 83 -2.79 2.57 -2.48
C TYR A 83 -2.09 2.61 -1.12
N PHE A 84 -2.88 2.69 -0.07
CA PHE A 84 -2.41 2.61 1.31
C PHE A 84 -3.43 1.84 2.15
N CYS A 85 -2.93 1.30 3.26
CA CYS A 85 -3.76 0.51 4.16
C CYS A 85 -3.69 1.02 5.59
N TYR A 86 -4.71 0.64 6.33
CA TYR A 86 -4.85 0.80 7.77
C TYR A 86 -5.36 -0.51 8.35
N GLY A 87 -5.06 -0.75 9.62
CA GLY A 87 -5.56 -1.90 10.38
C GLY A 87 -6.08 -1.54 11.76
N ALA A 88 -7.19 -2.16 12.13
CA ALA A 88 -7.79 -2.15 13.46
C ALA A 88 -7.80 -3.57 14.05
N GLU A 89 -7.55 -3.70 15.34
CA GLU A 89 -7.60 -5.00 16.02
C GLU A 89 -9.04 -5.54 16.05
N ARG A 90 -9.22 -6.80 15.67
CA ARG A 90 -10.54 -7.40 15.66
C ARG A 90 -11.03 -7.67 17.09
N GLY A 91 -12.13 -7.02 17.48
CA GLY A 91 -12.70 -7.17 18.82
C GLY A 91 -11.91 -6.46 19.92
N GLY A 92 -10.93 -5.64 19.56
CA GLY A 92 -10.11 -4.84 20.49
C GLY A 92 -10.22 -3.34 20.21
N SER A 93 -9.32 -2.57 20.81
CA SER A 93 -9.26 -1.10 20.68
C SER A 93 -7.97 -0.62 20.01
N ARG A 94 -7.04 -1.53 19.70
CA ARG A 94 -5.74 -1.19 19.12
C ARG A 94 -5.88 -0.91 17.63
N THR A 95 -5.06 0.01 17.16
CA THR A 95 -5.07 0.48 15.77
C THR A 95 -3.64 0.70 15.31
N SER A 96 -3.42 0.59 14.01
CA SER A 96 -2.14 0.91 13.36
C SER A 96 -2.10 2.38 12.92
N ASN A 97 -0.94 2.82 12.45
CA ASN A 97 -0.84 4.03 11.63
C ASN A 97 -1.36 3.76 10.20
N ILE A 98 -1.56 4.81 9.42
CA ILE A 98 -1.73 4.66 7.98
C ILE A 98 -0.37 4.29 7.36
N SER A 99 -0.36 3.37 6.40
CA SER A 99 0.84 2.95 5.70
C SER A 99 1.44 4.05 4.83
N ASP A 100 2.68 3.85 4.38
CA ASP A 100 3.15 4.59 3.20
C ASP A 100 2.35 4.13 1.97
N ALA A 101 2.13 5.04 1.02
CA ALA A 101 1.41 4.72 -0.20
C ALA A 101 2.33 4.11 -1.26
N VAL A 102 1.86 3.07 -1.94
CA VAL A 102 2.48 2.50 -3.14
C VAL A 102 1.72 2.94 -4.38
N THR A 103 2.37 3.03 -5.53
CA THR A 103 1.73 3.43 -6.79
C THR A 103 1.62 2.21 -7.71
N LEU A 104 0.41 1.87 -8.13
CA LEU A 104 0.15 0.92 -9.20
C LEU A 104 0.09 1.68 -10.53
N LYS A 105 0.97 1.33 -11.47
CA LYS A 105 0.98 1.85 -12.84
C LYS A 105 0.47 0.77 -13.77
N VAL A 106 -0.52 1.13 -14.59
CA VAL A 106 -1.09 0.24 -15.59
C VAL A 106 -0.83 0.83 -16.97
N SER A 107 -0.20 0.03 -17.83
CA SER A 107 0.08 0.36 -19.22
C SER A 107 -0.79 -0.46 -20.16
N GLY A 108 -1.00 0.03 -21.39
CA GLY A 108 -1.75 -0.71 -22.39
C GLY A 108 -1.00 -1.95 -22.86
N GLU A 109 -1.70 -2.97 -23.38
CA GLU A 109 -1.07 -4.17 -23.97
C GLU A 109 -0.07 -3.83 -25.07
N PHE A 110 -0.32 -2.75 -25.82
CA PHE A 110 0.60 -2.23 -26.84
C PHE A 110 1.96 -1.79 -26.27
N ASP A 111 2.02 -1.31 -25.02
CA ASP A 111 3.27 -0.84 -24.38
C ASP A 111 4.25 -1.99 -24.09
N ARG A 112 3.76 -3.23 -24.00
CA ARG A 112 4.59 -4.42 -23.70
C ARG A 112 5.62 -4.70 -24.78
N LEU A 113 5.27 -4.41 -26.04
CA LEU A 113 6.16 -4.52 -27.19
C LEU A 113 7.30 -3.49 -27.13
N PHE A 114 7.03 -2.31 -26.58
CA PHE A 114 8.00 -1.20 -26.53
C PHE A 114 9.03 -1.34 -25.40
N ILE A 115 8.68 -1.99 -24.27
CA ILE A 115 9.65 -2.27 -23.19
C ILE A 115 10.68 -3.34 -23.62
N HIS A 116 10.28 -4.35 -24.39
CA HIS A 116 11.21 -5.37 -24.90
C HIS A 116 12.12 -4.86 -26.04
N THR A 117 11.75 -3.77 -26.72
CA THR A 117 12.45 -3.28 -27.92
C THR A 117 13.27 -2.00 -27.67
N HIS A 118 13.45 -1.58 -26.42
CA HIS A 118 14.25 -0.38 -26.07
C HIS A 118 15.77 -0.60 -26.17
N THR A 119 16.23 -1.18 -27.28
CA THR A 119 17.57 -0.99 -27.86
C THR A 119 17.51 -0.28 -29.22
N HIS A 120 16.39 0.36 -29.59
CA HIS A 120 16.31 1.11 -30.84
C HIS A 120 15.98 2.60 -30.65
N THR A 121 16.95 3.40 -31.07
CA THR A 121 17.02 4.86 -31.16
C THR A 121 15.72 5.54 -31.59
N HIS A 122 15.21 6.43 -30.73
CA HIS A 122 14.09 7.29 -31.07
C HIS A 122 14.57 8.53 -31.83
N THR A 123 14.79 8.41 -33.15
CA THR A 123 14.88 9.57 -34.04
C THR A 123 13.50 9.87 -34.62
N HIS A 124 12.66 10.57 -33.84
CA HIS A 124 11.50 11.26 -34.40
C HIS A 124 11.94 12.64 -34.88
N THR A 125 12.51 12.71 -36.08
CA THR A 125 12.66 13.98 -36.80
C THR A 125 11.30 14.31 -37.40
N CYS A 126 10.60 15.24 -36.76
CA CYS A 126 9.52 16.01 -37.38
C CYS A 126 10.14 16.91 -38.47
N LEU A 127 9.43 17.14 -39.59
CA LEU A 127 9.68 18.05 -40.75
C LEU A 127 9.58 17.24 -42.09
N PHE A 128 8.81 17.57 -43.13
CA PHE A 128 8.18 18.80 -43.61
C PHE A 128 6.87 18.53 -44.39
N LEU A 129 6.15 19.64 -44.60
CA LEU A 129 5.01 19.93 -45.50
C LEU A 129 5.01 19.21 -46.86
#